data_AF-A0A968JJN7-F1
#
_entry.id   AF-A0A968JJN7-F1
#
_cell.length_a   1.000
_cell.length_b   1.000
_cell.length_c   1.000
_cell.angle_alpha   90.00
_cell.angle_beta   90.00
_cell.angle_gamma   90.00
#
_symmetry.space_group_name_H-M   'P 1'
#
loop_
_entity.id
_entity.type
_entity.pdbx_description
1 polymer ?
#
loop_
_entity_poly.entity_id
_entity_poly.type
_entity_poly.pdbx_seq_one_letter_code
_entity_poly.pdbx_strand_id
1 'polypeptide(L)'
;MSEGRFTIPTRVQVTAEQRERLYALLRQHDFDLTELLTELLASFLDHLPQIEQEQIEPPPDEDDLAREIRERRAELRRLQARAVIGGDTAPIWVSRYIADLESELARLEARSRQREVEA
;
A
#
# COMPACT_ATOMS: atom_id res chain seq x y z
N MET A 1 21.49 -5.39 17.66
CA MET A 1 20.22 -5.51 16.92
C MET A 1 20.27 -4.46 15.82
N SER A 2 20.32 -4.87 14.55
CA SER A 2 20.34 -3.92 13.44
C SER A 2 18.94 -3.34 13.29
N GLU A 3 18.74 -2.12 13.76
CA GLU A 3 17.56 -1.32 13.43
C GLU A 3 17.55 -1.15 11.91
N GLY A 4 16.81 -2.02 11.23
CA GLY A 4 16.64 -1.96 9.79
C GLY A 4 15.94 -0.66 9.45
N ARG A 5 16.59 0.22 8.69
CA ARG A 5 15.90 1.34 8.06
C ARG A 5 14.97 0.76 7.00
N PHE A 6 13.69 0.66 7.31
CA PHE A 6 12.67 0.25 6.35
C PHE A 6 12.14 1.47 5.63
N THR A 7 12.15 1.43 4.30
CA THR A 7 11.54 2.44 3.45
C THR A 7 10.24 1.88 2.91
N ILE A 8 9.11 2.47 3.28
CA ILE A 8 7.79 2.11 2.73
C ILE A 8 7.47 3.07 1.59
N PRO A 9 7.53 2.63 0.32
CA PRO A 9 7.17 3.49 -0.80
C PRO A 9 5.68 3.82 -0.72
N THR A 10 5.38 5.09 -0.40
CA THR A 10 4.00 5.57 -0.22
C THR A 10 3.65 6.57 -1.31
N ARG A 11 2.48 6.42 -1.94
CA ARG A 11 1.97 7.36 -2.95
C ARG A 11 0.76 8.08 -2.40
N VAL A 12 0.89 9.39 -2.19
CA VAL A 12 -0.21 10.27 -1.79
C VAL A 12 -0.71 11.04 -3.00
N GLN A 13 -2.01 10.92 -3.30
CA GLN A 13 -2.65 11.69 -4.37
C GLN A 13 -3.32 12.93 -3.77
N VAL A 14 -2.92 14.10 -4.26
CA VAL A 14 -3.50 15.40 -3.90
C VAL A 14 -3.77 16.20 -5.16
N THR A 15 -4.76 17.08 -5.14
CA THR A 15 -4.95 18.06 -6.22
C THR A 15 -3.79 19.06 -6.25
N ALA A 16 -3.60 19.76 -7.37
CA ALA A 16 -2.59 20.81 -7.47
C ALA A 16 -2.78 21.90 -6.39
N GLU A 17 -4.04 22.30 -6.15
CA GLU A 17 -4.38 23.28 -5.13
C GLU A 17 -4.09 22.78 -3.71
N GLN A 18 -4.44 21.51 -3.41
CA GLN A 18 -4.12 20.91 -2.11
C GLN A 18 -2.60 20.82 -1.89
N ARG A 19 -1.85 20.48 -2.94
CA ARG A 19 -0.39 20.42 -2.92
C ARG A 19 0.22 21.79 -2.61
N GLU A 20 -0.24 22.85 -3.28
CA GLU A 20 0.25 24.21 -3.02
C GLU A 20 -0.02 24.67 -1.59
N ARG A 21 -1.25 24.42 -1.10
CA ARG A 21 -1.62 24.74 0.29
C ARG A 21 -0.76 23.96 1.29
N LEU A 22 -0.51 22.68 1.04
CA LEU A 22 0.35 21.85 1.89
C LEU A 22 1.78 22.40 1.96
N TYR A 23 2.41 22.73 0.82
CA TYR A 23 3.75 23.31 0.82
C TYR A 23 3.79 24.72 1.42
N ALA A 24 2.71 25.50 1.32
CA ALA A 24 2.61 26.78 2.00
C ALA A 24 2.64 26.61 3.52
N LEU A 25 1.87 25.65 4.06
CA LEU A 25 1.84 25.32 5.49
C LEU A 25 3.19 24.78 5.98
N LEU A 26 3.80 23.83 5.24
CA LEU A 26 5.11 23.29 5.58
C LEU A 26 6.17 24.39 5.71
N ARG A 27 6.19 25.36 4.78
CA ARG A 27 7.10 26.50 4.85
C ARG A 27 6.83 27.44 6.02
N GLN A 28 5.57 27.64 6.39
CA GLN A 28 5.21 28.48 7.54
C GLN A 28 5.69 27.89 8.86
N HIS A 29 5.76 26.57 8.95
CA HIS A 29 6.12 25.83 10.17
C HIS A 29 7.55 25.27 10.14
N ASP A 30 8.33 25.55 9.09
CA ASP A 30 9.68 25.02 8.88
C ASP A 30 9.76 23.48 8.98
N PHE A 31 8.80 22.80 8.35
CA PHE A 31 8.64 21.34 8.39
C PHE A 31 9.00 20.68 7.05
N ASP A 32 9.63 19.50 7.10
CA ASP A 32 9.83 18.63 5.92
C ASP A 32 8.58 17.78 5.64
N LEU A 33 8.24 17.59 4.36
CA LEU A 33 7.10 16.78 3.95
C LEU A 33 7.23 15.32 4.38
N THR A 34 8.44 14.76 4.32
CA THR A 34 8.76 13.38 4.69
C THR A 34 8.59 13.18 6.18
N GLU A 35 9.06 14.14 6.99
CA GLU A 35 8.89 14.11 8.45
C GLU A 35 7.41 14.17 8.83
N LEU A 36 6.67 15.13 8.25
CA LEU A 36 5.23 15.24 8.47
C LEU A 36 4.48 13.97 8.09
N LEU A 37 4.78 13.39 6.92
CA LEU A 37 4.13 12.16 6.47
C LEU A 37 4.47 10.98 7.36
N THR A 38 5.70 10.91 7.86
CA THR A 38 6.13 9.85 8.80
C THR A 38 5.38 9.97 10.11
N GLU A 39 5.26 11.18 10.66
CA GLU A 39 4.59 11.44 11.93
C GLU A 39 3.07 11.21 11.84
N LEU A 40 2.45 11.67 10.76
CA LEU A 40 1.04 11.39 10.47
C LEU A 40 0.79 9.90 10.29
N LEU A 41 1.67 9.20 9.59
CA LEU A 41 1.54 7.76 9.37
C LEU A 41 1.70 7.00 10.69
N ALA A 42 2.71 7.31 11.51
CA ALA A 42 2.93 6.70 12.81
C ALA A 42 1.71 6.90 13.72
N SER A 43 1.25 8.14 13.85
CA SER A 43 0.05 8.48 14.63
C SER A 43 -1.17 7.73 14.11
N PHE A 44 -1.39 7.69 12.80
CA PHE A 44 -2.50 6.95 12.22
C PHE A 44 -2.43 5.45 12.51
N LEU A 45 -1.23 4.85 12.42
CA LEU A 45 -1.02 3.43 12.70
C LEU A 45 -1.24 3.09 14.18
N ASP A 46 -0.84 3.98 15.10
CA ASP A 46 -1.07 3.80 16.55
C ASP A 46 -2.56 3.74 16.90
N HIS A 47 -3.42 4.37 16.08
CA HIS A 47 -4.86 4.42 16.29
C HIS A 47 -5.63 3.35 15.50
N LEU A 48 -4.97 2.60 14.61
CA LEU A 48 -5.62 1.49 13.93
C LEU A 48 -5.76 0.30 14.89
N PRO A 49 -6.95 -0.34 14.95
CA PRO A 49 -7.04 -1.63 15.62
C PRO A 49 -6.03 -2.56 14.95
N GLN A 50 -5.17 -3.19 15.75
CA GLN A 50 -4.27 -4.23 15.27
C GLN A 50 -5.13 -5.34 14.69
N ILE A 51 -5.29 -5.34 13.37
CA ILE A 51 -5.80 -6.49 12.64
C ILE A 51 -4.64 -7.47 12.69
N GLU A 52 -4.69 -8.42 13.62
CA GLU A 52 -3.79 -9.57 13.62
C GLU A 52 -3.91 -10.21 12.24
N GLN A 53 -2.89 -9.98 11.42
CA GLN A 53 -2.75 -10.70 10.19
C GLN A 53 -2.22 -12.05 10.60
N GLU A 54 -2.95 -13.12 10.31
CA GLU A 54 -2.36 -14.44 10.26
C GLU A 54 -1.13 -14.33 9.34
N GLN A 55 0.06 -14.32 9.96
CA GLN A 55 1.32 -14.38 9.24
C GLN A 55 1.37 -15.78 8.66
N ILE A 56 0.86 -15.95 7.44
CA ILE A 56 1.07 -17.16 6.68
C ILE A 56 2.54 -17.11 6.28
N GLU A 57 3.36 -17.91 6.99
CA GLU A 57 4.78 -18.06 6.71
C GLU A 57 4.96 -18.36 5.21
N PRO A 58 5.78 -17.57 4.49
CA PRO A 58 6.01 -17.83 3.07
C PRO A 58 6.65 -19.23 2.91
N PRO A 59 6.31 -19.98 1.85
CA PRO A 59 6.97 -21.22 1.52
C PRO A 59 8.48 -20.99 1.42
N PRO A 60 9.30 -21.93 1.92
CA PRO A 60 10.76 -21.77 1.97
C PRO A 60 11.41 -21.63 0.59
N ASP A 61 10.75 -22.10 -0.48
CA ASP A 61 11.22 -22.05 -1.87
C ASP A 61 10.37 -21.14 -2.76
N GLU A 62 9.69 -20.15 -2.18
CA GLU A 62 8.91 -19.21 -2.96
C GLU A 62 9.82 -18.29 -3.80
N ASP A 63 9.59 -18.26 -5.11
CA ASP A 63 10.30 -17.34 -6.00
C ASP A 63 9.81 -15.89 -5.82
N ASP A 64 10.66 -14.92 -6.19
CA ASP A 64 10.36 -13.50 -5.99
C ASP A 64 9.03 -13.08 -6.66
N LEU A 65 8.66 -13.72 -7.77
CA LEU A 65 7.44 -13.43 -8.51
C LEU A 65 6.19 -13.94 -7.78
N ALA A 66 6.22 -15.17 -7.25
CA ALA A 66 5.14 -15.70 -6.43
C ALA A 66 4.96 -14.87 -5.15
N ARG A 67 6.07 -14.42 -4.54
CA ARG A 67 6.02 -13.54 -3.36
C ARG A 67 5.31 -12.23 -3.69
N GLU A 68 5.67 -11.60 -4.80
CA GLU A 68 5.04 -10.36 -5.27
C GLU A 68 3.53 -10.56 -5.54
N ILE A 69 3.14 -11.66 -6.18
CA ILE A 69 1.72 -12.01 -6.40
C ILE A 69 0.97 -12.17 -5.07
N ARG A 70 1.57 -12.87 -4.10
CA ARG A 70 0.97 -13.10 -2.77
C ARG A 70 0.76 -11.80 -2.02
N GLU A 71 1.77 -10.93 -1.98
CA GLU A 71 1.72 -9.63 -1.32
C GLU A 71 0.62 -8.76 -1.94
N ARG A 72 0.55 -8.69 -3.27
CA ARG A 72 -0.49 -7.96 -3.99
C ARG A 72 -1.90 -8.50 -3.73
N ARG A 73 -2.08 -9.82 -3.67
CA ARG A 73 -3.38 -10.44 -3.27
C ARG A 73 -3.75 -10.12 -1.83
N ALA A 74 -2.79 -10.08 -0.92
CA ALA A 74 -3.05 -9.71 0.47
C ALA A 74 -3.47 -8.23 0.58
N GLU A 75 -2.81 -7.34 -0.14
CA GLU A 75 -3.16 -5.92 -0.22
C GLU A 75 -4.56 -5.70 -0.81
N LEU A 76 -4.88 -6.37 -1.92
CA LEU A 76 -6.20 -6.32 -2.55
C LEU A 76 -7.31 -6.75 -1.56
N ARG A 77 -7.12 -7.87 -0.86
CA ARG A 77 -8.09 -8.35 0.14
C ARG A 77 -8.33 -7.33 1.26
N ARG A 78 -7.28 -6.64 1.72
CA ARG A 78 -7.42 -5.59 2.75
C ARG A 78 -8.24 -4.40 2.24
N LEU A 79 -7.96 -3.95 1.02
CA LEU A 79 -8.66 -2.81 0.43
C LEU A 79 -10.13 -3.15 0.14
N GLN A 80 -10.40 -4.36 -0.36
CA GLN A 80 -11.77 -4.85 -0.56
C GLN A 80 -12.53 -4.93 0.76
N ALA A 81 -11.93 -5.50 1.82
CA ALA A 81 -12.55 -5.53 3.14
C ALA A 81 -12.83 -4.11 3.67
N ARG A 82 -11.90 -3.18 3.47
CA ARG A 82 -12.07 -1.78 3.87
C ARG A 82 -13.15 -1.05 3.06
N ALA A 83 -13.26 -1.33 1.76
CA ALA A 83 -14.34 -0.81 0.93
C ALA A 83 -15.70 -1.33 1.38
N VAL A 84 -15.80 -2.61 1.73
CA VAL A 84 -17.03 -3.22 2.28
C VAL A 84 -17.42 -2.57 3.61
N ILE A 85 -16.46 -2.36 4.52
CA ILE A 85 -16.69 -1.70 5.82
C ILE A 85 -17.12 -0.23 5.61
N GLY A 86 -16.51 0.47 4.65
CA GLY A 86 -16.82 1.86 4.35
C GLY A 86 -18.16 2.07 3.63
N GLY A 87 -18.66 1.09 2.89
CA GLY A 87 -19.89 1.22 2.10
C GLY A 87 -19.88 2.49 1.23
N ASP A 88 -20.97 3.26 1.28
CA ASP A 88 -21.10 4.54 0.55
C ASP A 88 -20.16 5.66 1.04
N THR A 89 -19.53 5.47 2.21
CA THR A 89 -18.54 6.42 2.74
C THR A 89 -17.11 6.06 2.35
N ALA A 90 -16.92 4.94 1.63
CA ALA A 90 -15.61 4.55 1.14
C ALA A 90 -15.07 5.61 0.15
N PRO A 91 -13.84 6.11 0.35
CA PRO A 91 -13.28 7.08 -0.56
C PRO A 91 -13.16 6.54 -2.00
N ILE A 92 -13.52 7.34 -3.00
CA ILE A 92 -13.47 6.96 -4.43
C ILE A 92 -12.09 6.45 -4.86
N TRP A 93 -11.01 6.94 -4.24
CA TRP A 93 -9.66 6.49 -4.53
C TRP A 93 -9.45 5.01 -4.20
N VAL A 94 -10.18 4.43 -3.23
CA VAL A 94 -10.09 3.02 -2.86
C VAL A 94 -10.52 2.14 -4.03
N SER A 95 -11.67 2.44 -4.64
CA SER A 95 -12.18 1.68 -5.80
C SER A 95 -11.24 1.76 -7.00
N ARG A 96 -10.63 2.93 -7.23
CA ARG A 96 -9.61 3.09 -8.29
C ARG A 96 -8.36 2.27 -7.99
N TYR A 97 -7.89 2.29 -6.76
CA TYR A 97 -6.68 1.57 -6.37
C TYR A 97 -6.88 0.05 -6.39
N ILE A 98 -8.07 -0.44 -6.04
CA ILE A 98 -8.48 -1.83 -6.24
C ILE A 98 -8.36 -2.22 -7.71
N ALA A 99 -8.90 -1.43 -8.64
CA ALA A 99 -8.85 -1.72 -10.07
C ALA A 99 -7.40 -1.71 -10.64
N ASP A 100 -6.56 -0.80 -10.15
CA ASP A 100 -5.14 -0.75 -10.52
C ASP A 100 -4.41 -2.01 -10.04
N LEU A 101 -4.64 -2.45 -8.79
CA LEU A 101 -4.05 -3.66 -8.22
C LEU A 101 -4.53 -4.95 -8.90
N GLU A 102 -5.81 -5.04 -9.26
CA GLU A 102 -6.36 -6.16 -10.03
C GLU A 102 -5.69 -6.27 -11.41
N SER A 103 -5.45 -5.13 -12.06
CA SER A 103 -4.75 -5.09 -13.36
C SER A 103 -3.28 -5.49 -13.23
N GLU A 104 -2.60 -5.05 -12.17
CA GLU A 104 -1.21 -5.44 -11.87
C GLU A 104 -1.10 -6.95 -11.60
N LEU A 105 -1.99 -7.49 -10.76
CA LEU A 105 -2.07 -8.92 -10.48
C LEU A 105 -2.27 -9.76 -11.74
N ALA A 106 -3.19 -9.35 -12.63
CA ALA A 106 -3.42 -10.06 -13.88
C ALA A 106 -2.16 -10.14 -14.76
N ARG A 107 -1.33 -9.09 -14.77
CA ARG A 107 -0.04 -9.07 -15.49
C ARG A 107 0.98 -9.99 -14.84
N LEU A 108 1.11 -9.95 -13.51
CA LEU A 108 2.04 -10.80 -12.78
C LEU A 108 1.69 -12.29 -12.93
N GLU A 109 0.40 -12.63 -12.84
CA GLU A 109 -0.09 -14.00 -13.05
C GLU A 109 0.10 -14.48 -14.49
N ALA A 110 -0.08 -13.61 -15.49
CA ALA A 110 0.24 -13.94 -16.87
C ALA A 110 1.73 -14.25 -17.05
N ARG A 111 2.61 -13.45 -16.41
CA ARG A 111 4.06 -13.68 -16.41
C ARG A 111 4.45 -14.98 -15.71
N SER A 112 3.79 -15.32 -14.60
CA SER A 112 4.00 -16.59 -13.88
C SER A 112 3.66 -17.78 -14.75
N ARG A 113 2.48 -17.76 -15.38
CA ARG A 113 2.05 -18.83 -16.32
C ARG A 113 2.99 -18.99 -17.50
N GLN A 114 3.52 -17.89 -18.02
CA GLN A 114 4.47 -17.96 -19.14
C GLN A 114 5.79 -18.63 -18.73
N ARG A 115 6.29 -18.37 -17.52
CA ARG A 115 7.49 -19.03 -16.98
C ARG A 115 7.30 -20.53 -16.77
N GLU A 116 6.13 -20.95 -16.31
CA GLU A 116 5.80 -22.38 -16.13
C GLU A 116 5.74 -23.16 -17.45
N VAL A 117 5.48 -22.50 -18.57
CA VAL A 117 5.46 -23.13 -19.91
C VAL A 117 6.86 -23.19 -20.55
N GLU A 118 7.77 -22.30 -20.14
CA GLU A 118 9.14 -22.21 -20.66
C GLU A 118 10.17 -23.03 -19.84
N ALA A 119 9.79 -23.51 -18.64
CA ALA A 119 10.61 -24.34 -17.74
C ALA A 119 10.37 -25.84 -17.95
#